data_AF-A0A2U9IL88-F1
#
_entry.id   AF-A0A2U9IL88-F1
#
_cell.length_a   1.000
_cell.length_b   1.000
_cell.length_c   1.000
_cell.angle_alpha   90.00
_cell.angle_beta   90.00
_cell.angle_gamma   90.00
#
_symmetry.space_group_name_H-M   'P 1'
#
loop_
_entity.id
_entity.type
_entity.pdbx_description
1 polymer ?
#
loop_
_entity_poly.entity_id
_entity_poly.type
_entity_poly.pdbx_seq_one_letter_code
_entity_poly.pdbx_strand_id
1 'polypeptide(L)'
;MDYCTALKEVLKHNIIWIEAQSCSGETIMMLKEGCSGIDDLFFHSSPVKLISIVSEEKCGKDMLNDILNSSDYLLVVEGAIPKDDKLCNFGGMTCKEILQKLAQNAIGIVAVGSCAVNGGIIRETGSLGVSEVLKRKVYEVPGCPASDKTMIAMFYSVLKGGSNG
;
A
#
# COMPACT_ATOMS: atom_id res chain seq x y z
N MET A 1 -9.65 -11.68 -18.22
CA MET A 1 -8.84 -12.44 -17.26
C MET A 1 -9.70 -12.65 -16.02
N ASP A 2 -9.75 -13.86 -15.47
CA ASP A 2 -10.44 -14.08 -14.19
C ASP A 2 -9.65 -13.46 -13.02
N TYR A 3 -10.32 -13.24 -11.89
CA TYR A 3 -9.74 -12.58 -10.72
C TYR A 3 -8.52 -13.32 -10.16
N CYS A 4 -8.59 -14.64 -9.98
CA CYS A 4 -7.48 -15.42 -9.41
C CYS A 4 -6.25 -15.43 -10.33
N THR A 5 -6.44 -15.48 -11.65
CA THR A 5 -5.36 -15.37 -12.63
C THR A 5 -4.73 -13.97 -12.59
N ALA A 6 -5.53 -12.91 -12.50
CA ALA A 6 -5.01 -11.55 -12.36
C ALA A 6 -4.21 -11.39 -11.06
N LEU A 7 -4.71 -11.90 -9.95
CA LEU A 7 -4.01 -11.91 -8.67
C LEU A 7 -2.65 -12.61 -8.78
N LYS A 8 -2.60 -13.79 -9.39
CA LYS A 8 -1.33 -14.53 -9.60
C LYS A 8 -0.33 -13.76 -10.46
N GLU A 9 -0.78 -13.03 -11.48
CA GLU A 9 0.11 -12.17 -12.26
C GLU A 9 0.63 -10.97 -11.47
N VAL A 10 -0.22 -10.36 -10.63
CA VAL A 10 0.17 -9.26 -9.73
C VAL A 10 1.21 -9.75 -8.72
N LEU A 11 0.99 -10.92 -8.11
CA LEU A 11 1.90 -11.54 -7.15
C LEU A 11 3.25 -11.99 -7.75
N LYS A 12 3.50 -11.85 -9.06
CA LYS A 12 4.85 -12.03 -9.63
C LYS A 12 5.75 -10.81 -9.47
N HIS A 13 5.20 -9.68 -9.06
CA HIS A 13 5.91 -8.40 -8.95
C HIS A 13 6.09 -8.03 -7.48
N ASN A 14 7.16 -7.30 -7.17
CA ASN A 14 7.35 -6.76 -5.83
C ASN A 14 6.24 -5.75 -5.50
N ILE A 15 5.67 -5.87 -4.31
CA ILE A 15 4.63 -4.97 -3.80
C ILE A 15 5.05 -4.52 -2.41
N ILE A 16 4.97 -3.24 -2.15
CA ILE A 16 5.12 -2.68 -0.80
C ILE A 16 3.76 -2.13 -0.42
N TRP A 17 3.13 -2.76 0.58
CA TRP A 17 1.86 -2.35 1.13
C TRP A 17 2.10 -1.62 2.44
N ILE A 18 1.65 -0.38 2.56
CA ILE A 18 1.80 0.41 3.78
C ILE A 18 0.42 0.77 4.35
N GLU A 19 0.22 0.40 5.61
CA GLU A 19 -0.92 0.81 6.42
C GLU A 19 -0.56 2.09 7.19
N ALA A 20 -1.08 3.23 6.74
CA ALA A 20 -1.00 4.52 7.43
C ALA A 20 -2.02 4.57 8.60
N GLN A 21 -2.87 5.60 8.67
CA GLN A 21 -4.00 5.58 9.60
C GLN A 21 -5.13 4.70 9.01
N SER A 22 -5.01 3.39 9.21
CA SER A 22 -5.95 2.39 8.72
C SER A 22 -6.71 1.67 9.85
N CYS A 23 -7.88 1.13 9.50
CA CYS A 23 -8.59 0.11 10.28
C CYS A 23 -8.28 -1.33 9.82
N SER A 24 -7.33 -1.49 8.89
CA SER A 24 -6.93 -2.76 8.24
C SER A 24 -8.06 -3.42 7.44
N GLY A 25 -9.12 -2.69 7.12
CA GLY A 25 -10.29 -3.22 6.41
C GLY A 25 -9.97 -3.66 4.99
N GLU A 26 -9.10 -2.92 4.29
CA GLU A 26 -8.65 -3.22 2.94
C GLU A 26 -7.70 -4.42 2.94
N THR A 27 -6.77 -4.50 3.91
CA THR A 27 -5.99 -5.71 4.18
C THR A 27 -6.93 -6.92 4.33
N ILE A 28 -7.88 -6.89 5.28
CA ILE A 28 -8.80 -8.02 5.53
C ILE A 28 -9.67 -8.34 4.30
N MET A 29 -10.11 -7.33 3.54
CA MET A 29 -10.87 -7.56 2.31
C MET A 29 -10.04 -8.32 1.27
N MET A 30 -8.76 -7.97 1.10
CA MET A 30 -7.85 -8.76 0.28
C MET A 30 -7.80 -10.20 0.78
N LEU A 31 -7.70 -10.43 2.09
CA LEU A 31 -7.49 -11.76 2.70
C LEU A 31 -8.66 -12.71 2.65
N LYS A 32 -9.87 -12.16 2.51
CA LYS A 32 -11.09 -12.94 2.43
C LYS A 32 -11.09 -13.90 1.24
N GLU A 33 -10.24 -13.67 0.25
CA GLU A 33 -10.29 -14.35 -1.03
C GLU A 33 -9.75 -15.79 -0.99
N GLY A 34 -10.52 -16.71 -1.54
CA GLY A 34 -10.21 -18.16 -1.59
C GLY A 34 -9.33 -18.59 -2.77
N CYS A 35 -8.63 -17.66 -3.42
CA CYS A 35 -7.68 -18.00 -4.49
C CYS A 35 -6.40 -18.60 -3.89
N SER A 36 -5.81 -19.61 -4.56
CA SER A 36 -4.49 -20.11 -4.18
C SER A 36 -3.41 -19.04 -4.37
N GLY A 37 -2.52 -18.88 -3.38
CA GLY A 37 -1.42 -17.91 -3.37
C GLY A 37 -1.67 -16.67 -2.51
N ILE A 38 -2.79 -16.56 -1.81
CA ILE A 38 -3.02 -15.43 -0.88
C ILE A 38 -2.14 -15.51 0.37
N ASP A 39 -1.76 -16.72 0.73
CA ASP A 39 -0.80 -17.03 1.77
C ASP A 39 0.59 -16.46 1.45
N ASP A 40 0.93 -16.34 0.16
CA ASP A 40 2.13 -15.61 -0.25
C ASP A 40 2.11 -14.17 0.24
N LEU A 41 0.97 -13.49 0.45
CA LEU A 41 0.93 -12.12 0.99
C LEU A 41 1.56 -11.98 2.41
N PHE A 42 1.71 -13.08 3.16
CA PHE A 42 2.10 -13.07 4.59
C PHE A 42 3.48 -13.61 4.91
N PHE A 43 4.09 -14.41 4.02
CA PHE A 43 5.34 -15.09 4.35
C PHE A 43 6.57 -14.28 3.92
N HIS A 44 7.69 -14.42 4.63
CA HIS A 44 8.88 -13.56 4.44
C HIS A 44 9.55 -13.70 3.05
N SER A 45 9.21 -14.75 2.30
CA SER A 45 9.60 -14.95 0.89
C SER A 45 8.61 -14.35 -0.11
N SER A 46 7.65 -13.57 0.39
CA SER A 46 6.66 -12.90 -0.43
C SER A 46 7.29 -11.80 -1.28
N PRO A 47 6.84 -11.64 -2.52
CA PRO A 47 7.05 -10.40 -3.24
C PRO A 47 6.33 -9.21 -2.59
N VAL A 48 5.39 -9.45 -1.67
CA VAL A 48 4.64 -8.44 -0.92
C VAL A 48 5.22 -8.21 0.47
N LYS A 49 5.62 -6.97 0.74
CA LYS A 49 6.07 -6.52 2.06
C LYS A 49 5.02 -5.62 2.67
N LEU A 50 4.45 -6.03 3.80
CA LEU A 50 3.50 -5.23 4.58
C LEU A 50 4.23 -4.39 5.63
N ILE A 51 4.00 -3.08 5.63
CA ILE A 51 4.45 -2.14 6.64
C ILE A 51 3.22 -1.65 7.40
N SER A 52 3.24 -1.81 8.72
CA SER A 52 2.20 -1.31 9.61
C SER A 52 2.86 -0.64 10.82
N ILE A 53 2.08 0.00 11.69
CA ILE A 53 2.60 0.72 12.88
C ILE A 53 3.40 -0.18 13.83
N VAL A 54 3.24 -1.51 13.73
CA VAL A 54 4.01 -2.51 14.48
C VAL A 54 5.46 -2.69 13.98
N SER A 55 5.85 -2.07 12.86
CA SER A 55 7.21 -2.14 12.32
C SER A 55 8.27 -1.37 13.13
N GLU A 56 7.95 -0.85 14.32
CA GLU A 56 8.86 -0.09 15.19
C GLU A 56 9.80 -0.96 16.05
N GLU A 57 9.50 -2.25 16.22
CA GLU A 57 10.32 -3.15 17.03
C GLU A 57 11.63 -3.58 16.33
N LYS A 58 12.55 -4.21 17.07
CA LYS A 58 13.90 -4.55 16.60
C LYS A 58 13.90 -5.33 15.28
N CYS A 59 12.96 -6.26 15.10
CA CYS A 59 12.78 -7.03 13.86
C CYS A 59 12.15 -6.19 12.72
N GLY A 60 11.35 -5.18 13.05
CA GLY A 60 10.73 -4.29 12.07
C GLY A 60 11.72 -3.28 11.47
N LYS A 61 12.77 -2.91 12.20
CA LYS A 61 13.81 -1.98 11.70
C LYS A 61 14.61 -2.55 10.55
N ASP A 62 15.01 -3.82 10.62
CA ASP A 62 15.76 -4.46 9.54
C ASP A 62 14.89 -4.60 8.29
N MET A 63 13.64 -5.02 8.46
CA MET A 63 12.65 -5.05 7.36
C MET A 63 12.42 -3.67 6.74
N LEU A 64 12.28 -2.64 7.57
CA LEU A 64 12.11 -1.26 7.12
C LEU A 64 13.33 -0.78 6.32
N ASN A 65 14.55 -1.09 6.78
CA ASN A 65 15.77 -0.79 6.04
C ASN A 65 15.81 -1.49 4.68
N ASP A 66 15.44 -2.78 4.62
CA ASP A 66 15.39 -3.52 3.36
C ASP A 66 14.37 -2.93 2.38
N ILE A 67 13.21 -2.52 2.88
CA ILE A 67 12.16 -1.86 2.10
C ILE A 67 12.66 -0.52 1.55
N LEU A 68 13.30 0.30 2.38
CA LEU A 68 13.81 1.61 1.97
C LEU A 68 14.93 1.51 0.92
N ASN A 69 15.67 0.40 0.92
CA ASN A 69 16.70 0.11 -0.07
C ASN A 69 16.17 -0.67 -1.30
N SER A 70 14.89 -1.04 -1.32
CA SER A 70 14.28 -1.73 -2.45
C SER A 70 13.95 -0.75 -3.59
N SER A 71 13.88 -1.28 -4.81
CA SER A 71 13.39 -0.61 -6.02
C SER A 71 12.44 -1.51 -6.80
N ASP A 72 11.80 -0.96 -7.83
CA ASP A 72 11.02 -1.74 -8.81
C ASP A 72 9.84 -2.50 -8.19
N TYR A 73 9.02 -1.78 -7.42
CA TYR A 73 7.82 -2.30 -6.76
C TYR A 73 6.58 -1.44 -6.98
N LEU A 74 5.41 -2.06 -6.88
CA LEU A 74 4.14 -1.36 -6.73
C LEU A 74 4.01 -0.87 -5.29
N LEU A 75 3.83 0.43 -5.08
CA LEU A 75 3.51 0.97 -3.76
C LEU A 75 1.99 0.99 -3.59
N VAL A 76 1.47 0.24 -2.65
CA VAL A 76 0.06 0.27 -2.24
C VAL A 76 -0.04 0.97 -0.90
N VAL A 77 -0.89 1.99 -0.82
CA VAL A 77 -1.10 2.78 0.38
C VAL A 77 -2.54 2.61 0.84
N GLU A 78 -2.68 2.12 2.06
CA GLU A 78 -3.93 1.97 2.77
C GLU A 78 -3.96 2.95 3.95
N GLY A 79 -5.12 3.55 4.21
CA GLY A 79 -5.30 4.49 5.32
C GLY A 79 -4.94 5.93 4.99
N ALA A 80 -5.41 6.85 5.85
CA ALA A 80 -5.23 8.28 5.64
C ALA A 80 -3.87 8.78 6.17
N ILE A 81 -3.43 9.93 5.66
CA ILE A 81 -2.16 10.56 6.05
C ILE A 81 -2.45 11.72 7.01
N PRO A 82 -2.05 11.66 8.29
CA PRO A 82 -2.32 12.74 9.22
C PRO A 82 -1.52 14.00 8.88
N LYS A 83 -2.08 15.18 9.17
CA LYS A 83 -1.32 16.44 9.15
C LYS A 83 -0.33 16.57 10.29
N ASP A 84 -0.68 16.03 11.47
CA ASP A 84 0.23 15.94 12.60
C ASP A 84 1.09 14.69 12.44
N ASP A 85 2.36 14.92 12.12
CA ASP A 85 3.39 13.90 11.92
C ASP A 85 3.59 12.98 13.14
N LYS A 86 3.12 13.37 14.33
CA LYS A 86 3.18 12.54 15.55
C LYS A 86 2.15 11.41 15.56
N LEU A 87 1.11 11.47 14.72
CA LEU A 87 0.00 10.53 14.75
C LEU A 87 0.22 9.28 13.89
N CYS A 88 1.29 9.24 13.10
CA CYS A 88 1.66 8.08 12.31
C CYS A 88 3.17 8.07 12.04
N ASN A 89 3.86 7.09 12.62
CA ASN A 89 5.31 6.95 12.55
C ASN A 89 5.69 5.50 12.21
N PHE A 90 6.82 5.34 11.53
CA PHE A 90 7.42 4.05 11.20
C PHE A 90 8.91 4.12 11.49
N GLY A 91 9.34 3.50 12.59
CA GLY A 91 10.75 3.38 12.93
C GLY A 91 11.48 4.71 13.09
N GLY A 92 10.79 5.76 13.54
CA GLY A 92 11.31 7.11 13.73
C GLY A 92 11.03 8.07 12.56
N MET A 93 10.52 7.60 11.42
CA MET A 93 10.12 8.44 10.29
C MET A 93 8.61 8.70 10.31
N THR A 94 8.21 9.92 9.98
CA THR A 94 6.78 10.24 9.85
C THR A 94 6.18 9.50 8.66
N CYS A 95 4.88 9.23 8.69
CA CYS A 95 4.16 8.62 7.58
C CYS A 95 4.40 9.34 6.24
N LYS A 96 4.47 10.67 6.29
CA LYS A 96 4.77 11.49 5.12
C LYS A 96 6.18 11.28 4.61
N GLU A 97 7.18 11.23 5.50
CA GLU A 97 8.59 11.01 5.12
C GLU A 97 8.79 9.64 4.47
N ILE A 98 8.26 8.57 5.08
CA ILE A 98 8.40 7.23 4.54
C ILE A 98 7.67 7.12 3.19
N LEU A 99 6.46 7.64 3.06
CA LEU A 99 5.73 7.62 1.79
C LEU A 99 6.46 8.38 0.70
N GLN A 100 7.07 9.53 1.00
CA GLN A 100 7.88 10.28 0.04
C GLN A 100 9.12 9.50 -0.41
N LYS A 101 9.77 8.75 0.48
CA LYS A 101 10.91 7.88 0.13
C LYS A 101 10.47 6.70 -0.73
N LEU A 102 9.44 5.97 -0.30
CA LEU A 102 8.94 4.81 -1.03
C LEU A 102 8.39 5.20 -2.42
N ALA A 103 7.71 6.34 -2.48
CA ALA A 103 7.21 6.88 -3.73
C ALA A 103 8.32 7.26 -4.72
N GLN A 104 9.61 7.35 -4.36
CA GLN A 104 10.66 7.62 -5.34
C GLN A 104 11.04 6.39 -6.15
N ASN A 105 11.07 5.22 -5.51
CA ASN A 105 11.55 3.97 -6.11
C ASN A 105 10.43 3.08 -6.65
N ALA A 106 9.16 3.46 -6.44
CA ALA A 106 8.01 2.71 -6.91
C ALA A 106 7.79 2.84 -8.43
N ILE A 107 7.39 1.76 -9.11
CA ILE A 107 6.96 1.83 -10.53
C ILE A 107 5.59 2.51 -10.67
N GLY A 108 4.75 2.40 -9.65
CA GLY A 108 3.44 3.05 -9.57
C GLY A 108 2.94 3.08 -8.14
N ILE A 109 1.98 3.97 -7.88
CA ILE A 109 1.43 4.21 -6.53
C ILE A 109 -0.07 4.04 -6.61
N VAL A 110 -0.64 3.21 -5.74
CA VAL A 110 -2.07 2.94 -5.65
C VAL A 110 -2.57 3.25 -4.24
N ALA A 111 -3.48 4.20 -4.12
CA ALA A 111 -4.21 4.48 -2.89
C ALA A 111 -5.47 3.62 -2.86
N VAL A 112 -5.59 2.77 -1.84
CA VAL A 112 -6.73 1.85 -1.67
C VAL A 112 -7.56 2.25 -0.46
N GLY A 113 -8.88 2.29 -0.66
CA GLY A 113 -9.83 2.69 0.36
C GLY A 113 -10.01 4.20 0.46
N SER A 114 -11.18 4.63 0.93
CA SER A 114 -11.57 6.04 1.04
C SER A 114 -10.62 6.81 1.94
N CYS A 115 -10.07 6.17 2.98
CA CYS A 115 -9.05 6.78 3.84
C CYS A 115 -7.82 7.22 3.05
N ALA A 116 -7.26 6.36 2.18
CA ALA A 116 -6.11 6.69 1.36
C ALA A 116 -6.45 7.65 0.21
N VAL A 117 -7.68 7.58 -0.32
CA VAL A 117 -8.10 8.43 -1.44
C VAL A 117 -8.36 9.88 -1.00
N ASN A 118 -9.06 10.11 0.10
CA ASN A 118 -9.52 11.45 0.47
C ASN A 118 -9.55 11.73 1.99
N GLY A 119 -8.90 10.90 2.80
CA GLY A 119 -8.93 11.01 4.26
C GLY A 119 -10.08 10.24 4.93
N GLY A 120 -11.09 9.81 4.16
CA GLY A 120 -12.15 8.92 4.63
C GLY A 120 -12.87 9.44 5.87
N ILE A 121 -13.19 8.52 6.80
CA ILE A 121 -13.92 8.84 8.03
C ILE A 121 -13.17 9.82 8.95
N ILE A 122 -11.84 9.89 8.83
CA ILE A 122 -10.99 10.78 9.62
C ILE A 122 -10.59 12.07 8.88
N ARG A 123 -11.21 12.39 7.74
CA ARG A 123 -10.97 13.66 7.03
C ARG A 123 -11.23 14.89 7.91
N GLU A 124 -12.26 14.84 8.76
CA GLU A 124 -12.63 15.93 9.68
C GLU A 124 -11.55 16.27 10.70
N THR A 125 -10.64 15.33 11.03
CA THR A 125 -9.48 15.61 11.90
C THR A 125 -8.32 16.27 11.16
N GLY A 126 -8.49 16.52 9.86
CA GLY A 126 -7.49 17.12 8.99
C GLY A 126 -6.62 16.12 8.24
N SER A 127 -6.87 14.80 8.35
CA SER A 127 -6.14 13.78 7.57
C SER A 127 -6.38 13.92 6.07
N LEU A 128 -5.34 13.59 5.31
CA LEU A 128 -5.22 13.81 3.87
C LEU A 128 -5.23 12.48 3.10
N GLY A 129 -5.65 12.54 1.84
CA GLY A 129 -5.42 11.49 0.87
C GLY A 129 -3.97 11.48 0.37
N VAL A 130 -3.55 10.36 -0.20
CA VAL A 130 -2.18 10.11 -0.66
C VAL A 130 -1.79 11.06 -1.80
N SER A 131 -2.72 11.35 -2.70
CA SER A 131 -2.52 12.30 -3.82
C SER A 131 -2.31 13.75 -3.36
N GLU A 132 -2.78 14.11 -2.16
CA GLU A 132 -2.54 15.44 -1.57
C GLU A 132 -1.13 15.57 -0.96
N VAL A 133 -0.45 14.44 -0.69
CA VAL A 133 0.86 14.40 0.00
C VAL A 133 2.01 14.10 -0.96
N LEU A 134 1.74 13.37 -2.04
CA LEU A 134 2.73 12.94 -3.01
C LEU A 134 2.67 13.78 -4.29
N LYS A 135 3.85 14.03 -4.89
CA LYS A 135 3.99 14.78 -6.16
C LYS A 135 3.91 13.91 -7.41
N ARG A 136 3.75 12.59 -7.25
CA ARG A 136 3.65 11.62 -8.35
C ARG A 136 2.18 11.26 -8.59
N LYS A 137 1.89 10.76 -9.79
CA LYS A 137 0.56 10.22 -10.10
C LYS A 137 0.22 9.07 -9.15
N VAL A 138 -0.89 9.22 -8.44
CA VAL A 138 -1.48 8.20 -7.58
C VAL A 138 -2.73 7.66 -8.27
N TYR A 139 -2.84 6.34 -8.37
CA TYR A 139 -4.04 5.67 -8.84
C TYR A 139 -4.96 5.39 -7.64
N GLU A 140 -6.24 5.70 -7.75
CA GLU A 140 -7.16 5.70 -6.61
C GLU A 140 -8.20 4.60 -6.77
N VAL A 141 -8.40 3.82 -5.69
CA VAL A 141 -9.45 2.79 -5.60
C VAL A 141 -10.32 3.10 -4.38
N PRO A 142 -11.42 3.85 -4.54
CA PRO A 142 -12.28 4.24 -3.42
C PRO A 142 -13.10 3.05 -2.88
N GLY A 143 -13.50 3.14 -1.61
CA GLY A 143 -14.35 2.16 -0.91
C GLY A 143 -13.99 2.04 0.58
N CYS A 144 -14.84 1.43 1.40
CA CYS A 144 -14.57 1.27 2.83
C CYS A 144 -15.17 -0.05 3.38
N PRO A 145 -14.53 -1.22 3.10
CA PRO A 145 -13.31 -1.37 2.31
C PRO A 145 -13.57 -1.33 0.81
N ALA A 146 -12.53 -1.03 0.03
CA ALA A 146 -12.55 -1.16 -1.43
C ALA A 146 -12.77 -2.62 -1.85
N SER A 147 -13.41 -2.86 -3.01
CA SER A 147 -13.54 -4.23 -3.53
C SER A 147 -12.17 -4.77 -3.94
N ASP A 148 -11.83 -5.94 -3.41
CA ASP A 148 -10.77 -6.84 -3.83
C ASP A 148 -10.56 -6.91 -5.37
N LYS A 149 -11.65 -7.13 -6.13
CA LYS A 149 -11.61 -7.20 -7.60
C LYS A 149 -11.14 -5.90 -8.23
N THR A 150 -11.57 -4.77 -7.67
CA THR A 150 -11.19 -3.45 -8.17
C THR A 150 -9.75 -3.13 -7.79
N MET A 151 -9.31 -3.50 -6.59
CA MET A 151 -7.92 -3.38 -6.16
C MET A 151 -6.99 -4.17 -7.08
N ILE A 152 -7.26 -5.46 -7.32
CA ILE A 152 -6.44 -6.30 -8.21
C ILE A 152 -6.46 -5.82 -9.65
N ALA A 153 -7.63 -5.41 -10.17
CA ALA A 153 -7.71 -4.84 -11.51
C ALA A 153 -6.83 -3.58 -11.65
N MET A 154 -6.82 -2.73 -10.61
CA MET A 154 -5.96 -1.54 -10.59
C MET A 154 -4.48 -1.91 -10.53
N PHE A 155 -4.10 -2.81 -9.62
CA PHE A 155 -2.70 -3.27 -9.49
C PHE A 155 -2.19 -3.83 -10.82
N TYR A 156 -2.98 -4.72 -11.45
CA TYR A 156 -2.65 -5.29 -12.75
C TYR A 156 -2.47 -4.21 -13.83
N SER A 157 -3.39 -3.25 -13.90
CA SER A 157 -3.35 -2.15 -14.86
C SER A 157 -2.10 -1.28 -14.70
N VAL A 158 -1.75 -0.92 -13.46
CA VAL A 158 -0.56 -0.11 -13.16
C VAL A 158 0.73 -0.88 -13.48
N LEU A 159 0.80 -2.15 -13.11
CA LEU A 159 1.96 -3.01 -13.39
C LEU A 159 2.19 -3.20 -14.91
N LYS A 160 1.12 -3.40 -15.69
CA LYS A 160 1.22 -3.53 -17.15
C LYS A 160 1.49 -2.19 -17.86
N GLY A 161 0.89 -1.11 -17.38
CA GLY A 161 1.10 0.23 -17.92
C GLY A 161 2.52 0.76 -17.71
N GLY A 162 3.22 0.28 -16.68
CA GLY A 162 4.61 0.63 -16.37
C GLY A 162 5.67 -0.04 -17.26
N SER A 163 5.32 -1.07 -18.04
CA SER A 163 6.29 -1.81 -18.88
C SER A 163 6.64 -1.15 -20.22
N ASN A 164 6.20 0.09 -20.48
CA ASN A 164 6.46 0.84 -21.72
C ASN A 164 7.26 2.14 -21.49
N GLY A 165 8.09 2.19 -20.44
CA GLY A 165 9.01 3.30 -20.15
C GLY A 165 10.42 3.01 -20.61
#